data_AF-A0A7C3BCS9-F1
#
_entry.id   AF-A0A7C3BCS9-F1
#
_cell.length_a   1.000
_cell.length_b   1.000
_cell.length_c   1.000
_cell.angle_alpha   90.00
_cell.angle_beta   90.00
_cell.angle_gamma   90.00
#
_symmetry.space_group_name_H-M   'P 1'
#
loop_
_entity.id
_entity.type
_entity.pdbx_description
1 polymer ?
#
loop_
_entity_poly.entity_id
_entity_poly.type
_entity_poly.pdbx_seq_one_letter_code
_entity_poly.pdbx_strand_id
1 'polypeptide(L)'
;MKWGFIFILMLIVLATISCNFVESLFTESEPPIDLAGVWFNPMTHSESTIVWEDDEFRVISVVDTDDGEVRPVQESDWNGTRIRWTYYVPSTDYTVTFTMEYLEGDLLHCSWFNDHDRSGTRTLERR
;
A
#
# COMPACT_ATOMS: atom_id res chain seq x y z
N MET A 1 -46.35 -50.93 -8.43
CA MET A 1 -44.99 -51.26 -7.94
C MET A 1 -44.13 -51.44 -9.18
N LYS A 2 -43.06 -50.70 -9.50
CA LYS A 2 -42.21 -49.75 -8.77
C LYS A 2 -41.77 -48.67 -9.78
N TRP A 3 -42.17 -47.42 -9.57
CA TRP A 3 -41.58 -46.24 -10.21
C TRP A 3 -40.71 -45.59 -9.16
N GLY A 4 -39.41 -45.90 -9.13
CA GLY A 4 -38.58 -45.48 -8.02
C GLY A 4 -37.11 -45.80 -8.24
N PHE A 5 -36.53 -45.31 -9.33
CA PHE A 5 -35.09 -45.40 -9.55
C PHE A 5 -34.48 -44.25 -10.36
N ILE A 6 -35.22 -43.16 -10.62
CA ILE A 6 -34.72 -42.03 -11.45
C ILE A 6 -34.46 -40.76 -10.62
N PHE A 7 -34.79 -40.71 -9.33
CA PHE A 7 -34.69 -39.48 -8.54
C PHE A 7 -33.41 -39.30 -7.72
N ILE A 8 -32.49 -40.28 -7.69
CA ILE A 8 -31.32 -40.22 -6.80
C ILE A 8 -30.03 -39.77 -7.52
N LEU A 9 -30.00 -39.73 -8.86
CA LEU A 9 -28.80 -39.28 -9.58
C LEU A 9 -28.74 -37.76 -9.85
N MET A 10 -29.81 -37.02 -9.57
CA MET A 10 -29.87 -35.56 -9.83
C MET A 10 -29.55 -34.70 -8.59
N LEU A 11 -29.24 -35.33 -7.45
CA LEU A 11 -28.90 -34.65 -6.20
C LEU A 11 -27.38 -34.62 -5.91
N ILE A 12 -26.57 -35.36 -6.70
CA ILE A 12 -25.11 -35.37 -6.56
C ILE A 12 -24.43 -34.38 -7.52
N VAL A 13 -25.12 -33.91 -8.56
CA VAL A 13 -24.55 -32.94 -9.52
C VAL A 13 -24.67 -31.48 -9.04
N LEU A 14 -25.50 -31.19 -8.03
CA LEU A 14 -25.63 -29.83 -7.47
C LEU A 14 -24.69 -29.53 -6.29
N ALA A 15 -24.07 -30.54 -5.66
CA ALA A 15 -23.18 -30.31 -4.52
C ALA A 15 -21.71 -30.06 -4.90
N THR A 16 -21.33 -30.28 -6.16
CA THR A 16 -19.95 -30.04 -6.63
C THR A 16 -19.79 -28.71 -7.35
N ILE A 17 -20.86 -28.08 -7.81
CA ILE A 17 -20.81 -26.75 -8.44
C ILE A 17 -20.69 -25.65 -7.38
N SER A 18 -21.22 -25.86 -6.18
CA SER A 18 -21.18 -24.86 -5.10
C SER A 18 -19.82 -24.71 -4.42
N CYS A 19 -18.89 -25.66 -4.57
CA CYS A 19 -17.61 -25.61 -3.86
C CYS A 19 -16.49 -24.90 -4.66
N ASN A 20 -16.58 -24.87 -6.00
CA ASN A 20 -15.59 -24.17 -6.84
C ASN A 20 -15.98 -22.71 -7.16
N PHE A 21 -17.22 -22.31 -6.87
CA PHE A 21 -17.69 -20.95 -7.19
C PHE A 21 -17.36 -19.92 -6.11
N VAL A 22 -17.12 -20.36 -4.87
CA VAL A 22 -16.86 -19.45 -3.73
C VAL A 22 -15.38 -19.12 -3.58
N GLU A 23 -14.46 -19.91 -4.14
CA GLU A 23 -13.01 -19.60 -4.10
C GLU A 23 -12.61 -18.50 -5.11
N SER A 24 -13.42 -18.26 -6.15
CA SER A 24 -13.14 -17.27 -7.19
C SER A 24 -13.50 -15.82 -6.83
N LEU A 25 -14.11 -15.57 -5.66
CA LEU A 25 -14.49 -14.21 -5.22
C LEU A 25 -13.41 -13.52 -4.38
N PHE A 26 -12.30 -14.20 -4.10
CA PHE A 26 -11.17 -13.68 -3.33
C PHE A 26 -9.90 -13.61 -4.18
N THR A 27 -10.01 -13.22 -5.44
CA THR A 27 -8.85 -12.71 -6.15
C THR A 27 -8.52 -11.37 -5.51
N GLU A 28 -7.57 -11.36 -4.56
CA GLU A 28 -6.90 -10.12 -4.17
C GLU A 28 -6.42 -9.47 -5.46
N SER A 29 -7.00 -8.32 -5.80
CA SER A 29 -6.57 -7.59 -6.97
C SER A 29 -5.21 -7.00 -6.65
N GLU A 30 -4.19 -7.44 -7.38
CA GLU A 30 -2.89 -6.76 -7.41
C GLU A 30 -3.12 -5.25 -7.67
N PRO A 31 -2.45 -4.36 -6.93
CA PRO A 31 -2.67 -2.94 -7.08
C PRO A 31 -2.26 -2.48 -8.49
N PRO A 32 -2.98 -1.50 -9.06
CA PRO A 32 -2.70 -1.00 -10.41
C PRO A 32 -1.35 -0.27 -10.53
N ILE A 33 -0.75 0.12 -9.39
CA ILE A 33 0.59 0.68 -9.28
C ILE A 33 1.28 -0.07 -8.15
N ASP A 34 2.48 -0.61 -8.40
CA ASP A 34 3.25 -1.28 -7.36
C ASP A 34 4.03 -0.24 -6.52
N LEU A 35 3.42 0.24 -5.43
CA LEU A 35 4.07 1.16 -4.47
C LEU A 35 4.62 0.45 -3.24
N ALA A 36 4.24 -0.80 -3.00
CA ALA A 36 4.67 -1.52 -1.80
C ALA A 36 6.19 -1.72 -1.82
N GLY A 37 6.84 -1.59 -0.66
CA GLY A 37 8.28 -1.73 -0.51
C GLY A 37 8.93 -0.58 0.27
N VAL A 38 10.26 -0.53 0.19
CA VAL A 38 11.08 0.46 0.88
C VAL A 38 11.57 1.51 -0.11
N TRP A 39 11.41 2.78 0.26
CA TRP A 39 11.72 3.94 -0.58
C TRP A 39 12.72 4.84 0.13
N PHE A 40 13.94 4.92 -0.39
CA PHE A 40 15.05 5.69 0.14
C PHE A 40 15.07 7.11 -0.42
N ASN A 41 15.11 8.12 0.44
CA ASN A 41 15.34 9.50 0.06
C ASN A 41 16.85 9.82 0.15
N PRO A 42 17.58 9.95 -0.96
CA PRO A 42 19.02 10.19 -0.95
C PRO A 42 19.42 11.57 -0.43
N MET A 43 18.49 12.52 -0.29
CA MET A 43 18.81 13.85 0.24
C MET A 43 18.73 13.94 1.76
N THR A 44 17.90 13.12 2.38
CA THR A 44 17.69 13.10 3.84
C THR A 44 18.08 11.78 4.47
N HIS A 45 18.68 10.88 3.68
CA HIS A 45 19.08 9.53 4.03
C HIS A 45 17.99 8.80 4.83
N SER A 46 16.74 8.88 4.39
CA SER A 46 15.61 8.31 5.12
C SER A 46 14.86 7.29 4.29
N GLU A 47 14.49 6.18 4.90
CA GLU A 47 13.69 5.12 4.27
C GLU A 47 12.23 5.21 4.72
N SER A 48 11.31 5.26 3.76
CA SER A 48 9.87 5.14 3.98
C SER A 48 9.43 3.73 3.58
N THR A 49 8.71 3.03 4.45
CA THR A 49 8.12 1.71 4.14
C THR A 49 6.65 1.87 3.79
N ILE A 50 6.27 1.44 2.59
CA ILE A 50 4.91 1.46 2.07
C ILE A 50 4.40 0.02 1.99
N VAL A 51 3.19 -0.23 2.47
CA VAL A 51 2.50 -1.53 2.37
C VAL A 51 1.19 -1.39 1.61
N TRP A 52 0.73 -2.49 0.99
CA TRP A 52 -0.61 -2.65 0.45
C TRP A 52 -1.43 -3.49 1.42
N GLU A 53 -2.38 -2.87 2.11
CA GLU A 53 -3.22 -3.51 3.13
C GLU A 53 -4.63 -2.94 3.05
N ASP A 54 -5.65 -3.77 3.22
CA ASP A 54 -7.07 -3.35 3.16
C ASP A 54 -7.43 -2.58 1.86
N ASP A 55 -6.87 -2.99 0.72
CA ASP A 55 -7.03 -2.34 -0.59
C ASP A 55 -6.52 -0.89 -0.66
N GLU A 56 -5.61 -0.50 0.24
CA GLU A 56 -5.02 0.84 0.30
C GLU A 56 -3.50 0.79 0.47
N PHE A 57 -2.80 1.76 -0.11
CA PHE A 57 -1.40 1.98 0.21
C PHE A 57 -1.24 2.78 1.50
N ARG A 58 -0.39 2.30 2.41
CA ARG A 58 -0.09 2.97 3.68
C ARG A 58 1.41 3.08 3.92
N VAL A 59 1.87 4.25 4.34
CA VAL A 59 3.22 4.42 4.90
C VAL A 59 3.17 4.02 6.37
N ILE A 60 3.95 3.02 6.75
CA ILE A 60 3.94 2.47 8.11
C ILE A 60 5.21 2.80 8.91
N SER A 61 6.26 3.25 8.23
CA SER A 61 7.54 3.56 8.87
C SER A 61 8.30 4.61 8.07
N VAL A 62 8.96 5.53 8.78
CA VAL A 62 9.97 6.44 8.25
C VAL A 62 11.17 6.42 9.21
N VAL A 63 12.36 6.09 8.73
CA VAL A 63 13.57 5.94 9.54
C VAL A 63 14.73 6.67 8.89
N ASP A 64 15.50 7.43 9.67
CA ASP A 64 16.80 7.94 9.25
C ASP A 64 17.83 6.80 9.23
N THR A 65 18.46 6.58 8.09
CA THR A 65 19.42 5.48 7.88
C THR A 65 20.83 5.80 8.41
N ASP A 66 21.14 7.07 8.69
CA ASP A 66 22.45 7.46 9.21
C ASP A 66 22.57 7.15 10.72
N ASP A 67 21.51 7.41 11.49
CA ASP A 67 21.52 7.25 12.95
C ASP A 67 20.40 6.37 13.53
N GLY A 68 19.47 5.90 12.69
CA GLY A 68 18.35 5.07 13.10
C GLY A 68 17.19 5.83 13.76
N GLU A 69 17.16 7.17 13.67
CA GLU A 69 16.05 7.97 14.20
C GLU A 69 14.73 7.53 13.57
N VAL A 70 13.83 6.99 14.39
CA VAL A 70 12.46 6.69 13.98
C VAL A 70 11.66 7.98 13.95
N ARG A 71 11.09 8.28 12.78
CA ARG A 71 10.27 9.47 12.52
C ARG A 71 8.80 9.04 12.49
N PRO A 72 8.03 9.29 13.57
CA PRO A 72 6.68 8.74 13.67
C PRO A 72 5.77 9.23 12.53
N VAL A 73 5.13 8.28 11.84
CA VAL A 73 4.09 8.58 10.85
C VAL A 73 2.83 9.03 11.60
N GLN A 74 2.31 10.19 11.23
CA GLN A 74 1.11 10.80 11.82
C GLN A 74 -0.13 10.58 10.96
N GLU A 75 0.04 10.60 9.63
CA GLU A 75 -1.04 10.47 8.65
C GLU A 75 -0.51 9.70 7.43
N SER A 76 -1.34 8.84 6.84
CA SER A 76 -1.13 8.24 5.53
C SER A 76 -2.48 8.10 4.84
N ASP A 77 -2.58 8.63 3.63
CA ASP A 77 -3.82 8.70 2.85
C ASP A 77 -3.56 8.23 1.42
N TRP A 78 -4.45 7.38 0.92
CA TRP A 78 -4.43 6.87 -0.44
C TRP A 78 -5.78 7.15 -1.11
N ASN A 79 -5.75 7.76 -2.29
CA ASN A 79 -6.97 8.12 -3.01
C ASN A 79 -7.23 7.27 -4.28
N GLY A 80 -6.55 6.14 -4.42
CA GLY A 80 -6.60 5.30 -5.62
C GLY A 80 -5.59 5.66 -6.71
N THR A 81 -4.87 6.78 -6.59
CA THR A 81 -3.85 7.20 -7.57
C THR A 81 -2.59 7.77 -6.94
N ARG A 82 -2.73 8.48 -5.81
CA ARG A 82 -1.62 9.14 -5.12
C ARG A 82 -1.65 8.79 -3.64
N ILE A 83 -0.46 8.53 -3.10
CA ILE A 83 -0.25 8.43 -1.65
C ILE A 83 0.25 9.78 -1.11
N ARG A 84 -0.30 10.20 0.01
CA ARG A 84 0.16 11.35 0.81
C ARG A 84 0.42 10.87 2.23
N TRP A 85 1.54 11.26 2.81
CA TRP A 85 1.86 10.89 4.19
C TRP A 85 2.54 12.02 4.93
N THR A 86 2.33 12.05 6.23
CA THR A 86 2.86 13.06 7.15
C THR A 86 3.64 12.37 8.26
N TYR A 87 4.85 12.83 8.55
CA TYR A 87 5.66 12.31 9.65
C TYR A 87 6.35 13.44 10.43
N TYR A 88 6.65 13.16 11.70
CA TYR A 88 7.35 14.07 12.60
C TYR A 88 8.85 13.73 12.67
N VAL A 89 9.71 14.76 12.73
CA VAL A 89 11.15 14.63 12.91
C VAL A 89 11.54 15.11 14.31
N PRO A 90 11.77 14.19 15.27
CA PRO A 90 12.03 14.54 16.67
C PRO A 90 13.26 15.44 16.88
N SER A 91 14.35 15.17 16.17
CA SER A 91 15.63 15.88 16.30
C SER A 91 15.54 17.38 15.98
N THR A 92 14.55 17.79 15.22
CA THR A 92 14.41 19.15 14.69
C THR A 92 13.04 19.77 14.94
N ASP A 93 12.14 19.05 15.59
CA ASP A 93 10.80 19.47 15.96
C ASP A 93 9.98 20.04 14.79
N TYR A 94 10.00 19.35 13.64
CA TYR A 94 9.18 19.72 12.50
C TYR A 94 8.41 18.53 11.93
N THR A 95 7.28 18.83 11.31
CA THR A 95 6.41 17.88 10.62
C THR A 95 6.55 18.07 9.11
N VAL A 96 6.74 16.97 8.37
CA VAL A 96 6.82 16.99 6.90
C VAL A 96 5.69 16.17 6.32
N THR A 97 5.03 16.73 5.31
CA THR A 97 4.10 16.00 4.46
C THR A 97 4.75 15.77 3.10
N PHE A 98 4.72 14.52 2.65
CA PHE A 98 5.05 14.13 1.28
C PHE A 98 3.78 13.82 0.51
N THR A 99 3.79 14.07 -0.79
CA THR A 99 2.74 13.68 -1.72
C THR A 99 3.38 13.13 -2.97
N MET A 100 3.03 11.89 -3.32
CA MET A 100 3.42 11.29 -4.59
C MET A 100 2.82 12.08 -5.76
N GLU A 101 3.65 12.41 -6.74
CA GLU A 101 3.23 13.00 -8.00
C GLU A 101 3.10 11.95 -9.11
N TYR A 102 4.12 11.10 -9.26
CA TYR A 102 4.16 10.00 -10.22
C TYR A 102 5.24 8.97 -9.87
N LEU A 103 5.11 7.78 -10.44
CA LEU A 103 6.09 6.69 -10.36
C LEU A 103 6.76 6.51 -11.72
N GLU A 104 8.09 6.40 -11.75
CA GLU A 104 8.89 6.15 -12.94
C GLU A 104 9.85 4.98 -12.69
N GLY A 105 9.41 3.76 -12.98
CA GLY A 105 10.16 2.55 -12.63
C GLY A 105 10.35 2.45 -11.12
N ASP A 106 11.60 2.49 -10.68
CA ASP A 106 12.01 2.43 -9.27
C ASP A 106 12.23 3.81 -8.63
N LEU A 107 11.70 4.87 -9.27
CA LEU A 107 11.78 6.24 -8.78
C LEU A 107 10.38 6.77 -8.43
N LEU A 108 10.17 7.09 -7.15
CA LEU A 108 8.95 7.70 -6.65
C LEU A 108 9.16 9.22 -6.52
N HIS A 109 8.55 9.96 -7.43
CA HIS A 109 8.67 11.43 -7.47
C HIS A 109 7.60 12.07 -6.60
N CYS A 110 8.02 12.91 -5.66
CA CYS A 110 7.18 13.52 -4.65
C CYS A 110 7.34 15.04 -4.58
N SER A 111 6.26 15.72 -4.23
CA SER A 111 6.32 17.04 -3.61
C SER A 111 6.32 16.90 -2.09
N TRP A 112 6.87 17.91 -1.39
CA TRP A 112 6.81 17.97 0.07
C TRP A 112 6.58 19.39 0.56
N PHE A 113 5.97 19.49 1.74
CA PHE A 113 5.90 20.72 2.52
C PHE A 113 6.13 20.42 4.00
N ASN A 114 6.58 21.40 4.78
CA ASN A 114 6.66 21.28 6.24
C ASN A 114 5.87 22.38 6.94
N ASP A 115 5.67 22.20 8.23
CA ASP A 115 5.01 23.15 9.15
C ASP A 115 5.78 24.47 9.39
N HIS A 116 6.89 24.69 8.68
CA HIS A 116 7.70 25.92 8.70
C HIS A 116 7.64 26.68 7.35
N ASP A 117 6.58 26.47 6.58
CA ASP A 117 6.36 27.08 5.27
C ASP A 117 7.51 26.83 4.28
N ARG A 118 8.18 25.68 4.37
CA ARG A 118 9.14 25.22 3.36
C ARG A 118 8.50 24.14 2.52
N SER A 119 8.90 24.09 1.25
CA SER A 119 8.44 23.08 0.31
C SER A 119 9.50 22.79 -0.74
N GLY A 120 9.27 21.72 -1.49
CA GLY A 120 10.10 21.36 -2.63
C GLY A 120 9.68 20.05 -3.25
N THR A 121 10.58 19.48 -4.04
CA THR A 121 10.42 18.14 -4.62
C THR A 121 11.54 17.22 -4.16
N ARG A 122 11.26 15.92 -4.19
CA ARG A 122 12.20 14.84 -3.90
C ARG A 122 11.90 13.65 -4.79
N THR A 123 12.93 12.89 -5.10
CA THR A 123 12.81 11.57 -5.73
C THR A 123 13.29 10.55 -4.72
N LEU A 124 12.46 9.56 -4.43
CA LEU A 124 12.80 8.44 -3.59
C LEU A 124 13.13 7.25 -4.49
N GLU A 125 14.09 6.44 -4.08
CA GLU A 125 14.60 5.29 -4.81
C GLU A 125 14.12 4.00 -4.15
N ARG A 126 13.61 3.05 -4.94
CA ARG A 126 13.26 1.73 -4.42
C ARG A 126 14.51 1.00 -3.91
N ARG A 127 14.37 0.32 -2.76
CA ARG A 127 15.39 -0.55 -2.15
C ARG A 127 14.97 -2.02 -2.19
#